data_AF-A0AAU2DV88-F1
#
_entry.id   AF-A0AAU2DV88-F1
#
_cell.length_a   1.000
_cell.length_b   1.000
_cell.length_c   1.000
_cell.angle_alpha   90.00
_cell.angle_beta   90.00
_cell.angle_gamma   90.00
#
_symmetry.space_group_name_H-M   'P 1'
#
loop_
_entity.id
_entity.type
_entity.pdbx_description
1 polymer ?
#
loop_
_entity_poly.entity_id
_entity_poly.type
_entity_poly.pdbx_seq_one_letter_code
_entity_poly.pdbx_strand_id
1 'polypeptide(L)'
;MRMVAQESPATAQSQVELEGGPSHLCGTVRLTELDEVIFSEQKIKIRYLNGYEHYESIGAPLQKADEGAVSAPAKFRWTGRTKIAE
;
A
#
# COMPACT_ATOMS: atom_id res chain seq x y z
N MET A 1 -6.01 18.90 -3.65
CA MET A 1 -6.87 17.76 -3.99
C MET A 1 -5.96 16.54 -4.06
N ARG A 2 -6.05 15.61 -3.10
CA ARG A 2 -5.22 14.39 -3.08
C ARG A 2 -5.84 13.38 -4.03
N MET A 3 -5.10 12.93 -5.05
CA MET A 3 -5.61 11.97 -6.05
C MET A 3 -5.12 10.57 -5.71
N VAL A 4 -6.05 9.69 -5.37
CA VAL A 4 -5.81 8.24 -5.36
C VAL A 4 -6.19 7.74 -6.76
N ALA A 5 -5.21 7.44 -7.61
CA ALA A 5 -5.47 6.83 -8.91
C ALA A 5 -5.88 5.37 -8.69
N GLN A 6 -7.17 5.09 -8.88
CA GLN A 6 -7.80 3.85 -8.46
C GLN A 6 -8.31 3.07 -9.69
N GLU A 7 -7.69 1.93 -9.99
CA GLU A 7 -8.28 0.91 -10.86
C GLU A 7 -8.97 -0.14 -9.96
N SER A 8 -10.29 -0.02 -9.77
CA SER A 8 -11.23 -0.90 -9.02
C SER A 8 -11.69 -0.43 -7.62
N PRO A 9 -12.94 -0.67 -7.20
CA PRO A 9 -13.51 -0.16 -5.95
C PRO A 9 -12.94 -0.89 -4.72
N ALA A 10 -11.73 -0.52 -4.31
CA ALA A 10 -11.11 -0.96 -3.06
C ALA A 10 -11.46 -0.02 -1.91
N THR A 11 -12.76 0.22 -1.67
CA THR A 11 -13.22 0.98 -0.50
C THR A 11 -12.95 0.25 0.82
N ALA A 12 -12.50 -1.02 0.77
CA ALA A 12 -12.23 -1.86 1.94
C ALA A 12 -10.76 -1.89 2.38
N GLN A 13 -9.81 -1.30 1.64
CA GLN A 13 -8.38 -1.44 1.95
C GLN A 13 -7.72 -0.09 2.26
N SER A 14 -8.31 0.62 3.22
CA SER A 14 -7.70 1.87 3.70
C SER A 14 -6.45 1.63 4.54
N GLN A 15 -6.23 0.44 5.08
CA GLN A 15 -5.13 0.14 6.01
C GLN A 15 -4.41 -1.14 5.63
N VAL A 16 -3.07 -1.07 5.55
CA VAL A 16 -2.18 -2.19 5.23
C VAL A 16 -1.05 -2.25 6.26
N GLU A 17 -0.40 -3.40 6.36
CA GLU A 17 0.82 -3.58 7.15
C GLU A 17 2.04 -3.61 6.22
N LEU A 18 2.98 -2.69 6.41
CA LEU A 18 4.19 -2.56 5.63
C LEU A 18 5.39 -3.06 6.44
N GLU A 19 6.12 -4.04 5.92
CA GLU A 19 7.35 -4.55 6.53
C GLU A 19 8.59 -3.99 5.84
N GLY A 20 9.49 -3.36 6.60
CA GLY A 20 10.72 -2.76 6.09
C GLY A 20 10.51 -1.38 5.45
N GLY A 21 11.49 -0.92 4.68
CA GLY A 21 11.45 0.40 4.04
C GLY A 21 11.74 1.57 5.00
N PRO A 22 11.34 2.80 4.64
CA PRO A 22 11.49 3.97 5.49
C PRO A 22 10.69 3.84 6.78
N SER A 23 11.23 4.35 7.89
CA SER A 23 10.58 4.32 9.21
C SER A 23 9.20 5.00 9.25
N HIS A 24 8.93 5.93 8.34
CA HIS A 24 7.62 6.57 8.20
C HIS A 24 6.60 5.74 7.41
N LEU A 25 7.04 4.70 6.71
CA LEU A 25 6.22 3.82 5.86
C LEU A 25 6.38 2.35 6.26
N CYS A 26 6.57 2.09 7.56
CA CYS A 26 6.63 0.75 8.12
C CYS A 26 5.56 0.58 9.22
N GLY A 27 5.09 -0.65 9.41
CA GLY A 27 3.99 -0.98 10.31
C GLY A 27 2.63 -0.77 9.67
N THR A 28 1.64 -0.46 10.50
CA THR A 28 0.27 -0.23 10.05
C THR A 28 0.13 1.16 9.43
N VAL A 29 -0.12 1.22 8.12
CA VAL A 29 -0.20 2.49 7.35
C VAL A 29 -1.56 2.62 6.69
N ARG A 30 -2.12 3.83 6.77
CA ARG A 30 -3.39 4.16 6.11
C ARG A 30 -3.12 4.74 4.73
N LEU A 31 -3.49 4.02 3.69
CA LEU A 31 -3.25 4.44 2.29
C LEU A 31 -3.97 5.76 1.95
N THR A 32 -5.07 6.07 2.64
CA THR A 32 -5.84 7.32 2.46
C THR A 32 -5.13 8.56 2.99
N GLU A 33 -4.13 8.41 3.87
CA GLU A 33 -3.38 9.53 4.46
C GLU A 33 -2.15 9.93 3.65
N LEU A 34 -1.76 9.08 2.69
CA LEU A 34 -0.62 9.28 1.81
C LEU A 34 -1.02 10.11 0.59
N ASP A 35 -0.09 10.94 0.09
CA ASP A 35 -0.40 11.87 -1.00
C ASP A 35 -0.65 11.19 -2.34
N GLU A 36 0.19 10.22 -2.71
CA GLU A 36 0.03 9.45 -3.94
C GLU A 36 0.43 7.98 -3.69
N VAL A 37 -0.53 7.10 -3.95
CA VAL A 37 -0.39 5.66 -3.77
C VAL A 37 -0.94 4.97 -5.00
N ILE A 38 -0.13 4.10 -5.59
CA ILE A 38 -0.56 3.16 -6.62
C ILE A 38 -0.67 1.80 -5.95
N PHE A 39 -1.89 1.29 -5.84
CA PHE A 39 -2.19 0.05 -5.12
C PHE A 39 -2.73 -1.01 -6.07
N SER A 40 -2.29 -2.25 -5.88
CA SER A 40 -2.76 -3.44 -6.60
C SER A 40 -2.70 -4.66 -5.67
N GLU A 41 -3.36 -5.75 -6.04
CA GLU A 41 -3.44 -6.97 -5.21
C GLU A 41 -2.07 -7.53 -4.78
N GLN A 42 -1.04 -7.31 -5.60
CA GLN A 42 0.31 -7.83 -5.37
C GLN A 42 1.35 -6.76 -5.04
N LYS A 43 1.08 -5.47 -5.32
CA LYS A 43 2.10 -4.42 -5.23
C LYS A 43 1.52 -3.10 -4.73
N ILE A 44 2.31 -2.39 -3.95
CA ILE A 44 2.06 -0.99 -3.58
C ILE A 44 3.26 -0.15 -4.00
N LYS A 45 2.99 0.99 -4.63
CA LYS A 45 3.97 2.06 -4.82
C LYS A 45 3.49 3.29 -4.06
N ILE A 46 4.30 3.77 -3.14
CA ILE A 46 4.00 4.95 -2.32
C ILE A 46 4.95 6.06 -2.71
N ARG A 47 4.41 7.22 -3.09
CA ARG A 47 5.24 8.42 -3.31
C ARG A 47 5.87 8.83 -1.99
N TYR A 48 7.20 8.91 -1.97
CA TYR A 48 7.95 9.31 -0.79
C TYR A 48 9.20 10.09 -1.20
N LEU A 49 9.34 11.31 -0.68
CA LEU A 49 10.40 12.26 -1.08
C LEU A 49 10.46 12.39 -2.62
N ASN A 50 11.66 12.41 -3.19
CA ASN A 50 11.88 12.44 -4.65
C ASN A 50 11.84 11.02 -5.26
N GLY A 51 11.00 10.12 -4.77
CA GLY A 51 10.89 8.76 -5.32
C GLY A 51 9.56 8.06 -5.07
N TYR A 52 9.56 6.76 -5.37
CA TYR A 52 8.53 5.81 -4.96
C TYR A 52 9.17 4.71 -4.15
N GLU A 53 8.54 4.35 -3.04
CA GLU A 53 8.85 3.15 -2.28
C GLU A 53 7.97 2.02 -2.79
N HIS A 54 8.58 0.86 -3.03
CA HIS A 54 7.95 -0.30 -3.61
C HIS A 54 7.76 -1.36 -2.54
N TYR A 55 6.55 -1.88 -2.45
CA TYR A 55 6.20 -2.99 -1.57
C TYR A 55 5.50 -4.08 -2.37
N GLU A 56 5.76 -5.34 -2.02
CA GLU A 56 5.15 -6.52 -2.63
C GLU A 56 4.38 -7.32 -1.58
N SER A 57 3.23 -7.87 -1.96
CA SER A 57 2.38 -8.66 -1.06
C SER A 57 3.13 -9.92 -0.62
N ILE A 58 3.14 -10.18 0.68
CA ILE A 58 3.75 -11.37 1.29
C ILE A 58 2.71 -12.32 1.90
N GLY A 59 1.43 -11.99 1.77
CA GLY A 59 0.31 -12.81 2.25
C GLY A 59 -0.40 -13.54 1.11
N ALA A 60 -1.35 -14.40 1.48
CA ALA A 60 -2.32 -14.93 0.52
C ALA A 60 -3.01 -13.76 -0.20
N PRO A 61 -3.32 -13.88 -1.51
CA PRO A 61 -4.08 -12.87 -2.22
C PRO A 61 -5.34 -12.56 -1.41
N LEU A 62 -5.67 -11.28 -1.32
CA LEU A 62 -6.83 -10.77 -0.61
C LEU A 62 -8.09 -11.48 -1.12
N GLN A 63 -8.44 -12.60 -0.48
CA GLN A 63 -9.75 -13.19 -0.66
C GLN A 63 -10.72 -12.10 -0.19
N LYS A 64 -11.63 -11.69 -1.08
CA LYS A 64 -12.71 -10.76 -0.74
C LYS A 64 -13.29 -11.23 0.58
N ALA A 65 -13.10 -10.44 1.63
CA ALA A 65 -13.62 -10.79 2.94
C ALA A 65 -15.14 -10.92 2.77
N ASP A 66 -15.64 -12.13 2.92
CA ASP A 66 -17.07 -12.39 3.03
C ASP A 66 -17.60 -11.53 4.20
N GLU A 67 -18.72 -10.85 3.97
CA GLU A 67 -19.29 -9.81 4.85
C GLU A 67 -19.41 -10.32 6.30
N GLY A 68 -18.42 -10.02 7.15
CA GLY A 68 -18.46 -10.35 8.58
C GLY A 68 -17.14 -10.81 9.20
N ALA A 69 -16.14 -11.19 8.41
CA ALA A 69 -14.82 -11.49 8.94
C ALA A 69 -13.96 -10.22 9.01
N VAL A 70 -13.48 -9.87 10.21
CA VAL A 70 -12.44 -8.85 10.40
C VAL A 70 -11.14 -9.41 9.82
N SER A 71 -11.01 -9.39 8.49
CA SER A 71 -9.81 -9.83 7.80
C SER A 71 -8.63 -8.97 8.27
N ALA A 72 -7.55 -9.63 8.70
CA ALA A 72 -6.32 -8.96 9.06
C ALA A 72 -5.86 -8.05 7.90
N PRO A 73 -5.23 -6.89 8.21
CA PRO A 73 -4.75 -5.98 7.17
C PRO A 73 -3.77 -6.71 6.25
N ALA A 74 -3.86 -6.44 4.96
CA ALA A 74 -2.96 -7.02 3.97
C ALA A 74 -1.51 -6.63 4.27
N LYS A 75 -0.61 -7.62 4.21
CA LYS A 75 0.81 -7.44 4.51
C LYS A 75 1.62 -7.30 3.24
N PHE A 76 2.45 -6.27 3.18
CA PHE A 76 3.38 -6.01 2.09
C PHE A 76 4.79 -5.78 2.63
N ARG A 77 5.79 -6.28 1.91
CA ARG A 77 7.20 -6.12 2.26
C ARG A 77 7.88 -5.16 1.29
N TRP A 78 8.68 -4.25 1.83
CA TRP A 78 9.48 -3.33 1.05
C TRP A 78 10.50 -4.09 0.20
N THR A 79 10.55 -3.77 -1.09
CA THR A 79 11.45 -4.43 -2.05
C THR A 79 12.44 -3.46 -2.68
N GLY A 80 12.21 -2.16 -2.57
CA GLY A 80 13.16 -1.15 -3.03
C GLY A 80 12.54 0.23 -3.19
N ARG A 81 13.32 1.13 -3.75
CA ARG A 81 12.87 2.47 -4.12
C ARG A 81 13.34 2.86 -5.51
N THR A 82 12.49 3.60 -6.21
CA THR A 82 12.85 4.28 -7.46
C THR A 82 12.97 5.77 -7.18
N LYS A 83 14.10 6.39 -7.55
CA LYS A 83 14.24 7.85 -7.51
C LYS A 83 13.68 8.44 -8.81
N ILE A 84 12.91 9.51 -8.70
CA ILE A 84 12.57 10.37 -9.83
C ILE A 84 13.72 11.37 -9.93
N ALA A 85 14.41 11.40 -11.07
CA ALA A 85 15.40 12.44 -11.36
C ALA A 85 14.67 13.77 -11.53
N GLU A 86 15.17 14.81 -10.87
CA GLU A 86 14.74 16.20 -11.06
C GLU A 86 15.22 16.75 -12.40
#